data_AF-A0A9N9J852-F1
#
_entry.id   AF-A0A9N9J852-F1
#
_cell.length_a   1.000
_cell.length_b   1.000
_cell.length_c   1.000
_cell.angle_alpha   90.00
_cell.angle_beta   90.00
_cell.angle_gamma   90.00
#
_symmetry.space_group_name_H-M   'P 1'
#
loop_
_entity.id
_entity.type
_entity.pdbx_description
1 polymer ?
#
loop_
_entity_poly.entity_id
_entity_poly.type
_entity_poly.pdbx_seq_one_letter_code
_entity_poly.pdbx_strand_id
1 'polypeptide(L)'
;YGKDYKDDLVWMYKMMFPPRYPNIAFIGLIVSAGAIFPVSEMQARYVTSQIKGFIKPLPSPAEMDQCIRDRYERIRKFYVDPSRHSIQAKPLLYLDELSQEIGCYPYAFEIIKKFGLGFWKLITFGLATPIQFRLLGRNSWEGSKEAILLYNKRAA
;
A
#
# COMPACT_ATOMS: atom_id res chain seq x y z
N TYR A 1 3.90 24.61 -6.47
CA TYR A 1 4.43 24.20 -5.16
C TYR A 1 4.73 25.47 -4.38
N GLY A 2 3.93 25.79 -3.35
CA GLY A 2 3.97 27.07 -2.64
C GLY A 2 5.04 27.16 -1.55
N LYS A 3 4.76 27.92 -0.47
CA LYS A 3 5.65 28.08 0.70
C LYS A 3 6.02 26.76 1.42
N ASP A 4 5.29 25.68 1.13
CA ASP A 4 5.43 24.37 1.78
C ASP A 4 6.59 23.50 1.25
N TYR A 5 7.18 23.86 0.10
CA TYR A 5 8.31 23.13 -0.50
C TYR A 5 9.66 23.42 0.20
N LYS A 6 9.65 24.18 1.30
CA LYS A 6 10.88 24.64 1.98
C LYS A 6 11.46 23.62 2.96
N ASP A 7 10.66 22.67 3.42
CA ASP A 7 11.13 21.55 4.20
C ASP A 7 11.43 20.42 3.21
N ASP A 8 12.56 19.70 3.31
CA ASP A 8 13.00 18.61 2.41
C ASP A 8 12.00 17.43 2.30
N LEU A 9 10.79 17.72 1.83
CA LEU A 9 9.60 16.87 1.87
C LEU A 9 9.30 16.40 0.46
N VAL A 10 9.16 15.08 0.32
CA VAL A 10 8.82 14.45 -0.96
C VAL A 10 7.34 14.60 -1.27
N TRP A 11 6.99 15.67 -2.00
CA TRP A 11 5.61 16.08 -2.30
C TRP A 11 4.93 15.16 -3.33
N MET A 12 4.54 13.96 -2.91
CA MET A 12 3.93 12.95 -3.77
C MET A 12 2.70 12.30 -3.14
N TYR A 13 1.62 12.26 -3.92
CA TYR A 13 0.40 11.56 -3.55
C TYR A 13 0.67 10.06 -3.49
N LYS A 14 0.31 9.44 -2.36
CA LYS A 14 0.62 8.04 -2.04
C LYS A 14 2.09 7.65 -2.28
N MET A 15 3.03 8.61 -2.19
CA MET A 15 4.46 8.39 -2.50
C MET A 15 4.73 7.86 -3.92
N MET A 16 3.81 8.10 -4.87
CA MET A 16 3.92 7.65 -6.25
C MET A 16 3.73 8.79 -7.25
N PHE A 17 2.71 9.61 -7.07
CA PHE A 17 2.27 10.56 -8.10
C PHE A 17 2.59 12.01 -7.69
N PRO A 18 3.39 12.76 -8.47
CA PRO A 18 3.53 14.19 -8.29
C PRO A 18 2.26 14.91 -8.78
N PRO A 19 1.60 15.76 -7.97
CA PRO A 19 0.31 16.38 -8.33
C PRO A 19 0.34 17.19 -9.63
N ARG A 20 1.47 17.80 -9.97
CA ARG A 20 1.64 18.59 -11.21
C ARG A 20 1.80 17.74 -12.47
N TYR A 21 2.27 16.50 -12.33
CA TYR A 21 2.55 15.59 -13.45
C TYR A 21 1.88 14.21 -13.18
N PRO A 22 0.54 14.14 -13.15
CA PRO A 22 -0.19 12.93 -12.76
C PRO A 22 -0.03 11.76 -13.75
N ASN A 23 0.52 12.02 -14.94
CA ASN A 23 0.87 11.02 -15.94
C ASN A 23 2.22 10.33 -15.67
N ILE A 24 2.97 10.75 -14.65
CA ILE A 24 4.24 10.15 -14.24
C ILE A 24 4.03 9.52 -12.85
N ALA A 25 4.54 8.31 -12.67
CA ALA A 25 4.51 7.62 -11.39
C ALA A 25 5.91 7.11 -11.02
N PHE A 26 6.26 7.25 -9.75
CA PHE A 26 7.48 6.71 -9.16
C PHE A 26 7.15 5.45 -8.37
N ILE A 27 7.98 4.42 -8.51
CA ILE A 27 7.84 3.14 -7.81
C ILE A 27 9.09 2.92 -6.97
N GLY A 28 8.91 2.48 -5.72
CA GLY A 28 10.00 2.22 -4.78
C GLY A 28 10.55 3.46 -4.07
N LEU A 29 9.95 4.65 -4.28
CA LEU A 29 10.34 5.87 -3.56
C LEU A 29 9.69 5.90 -2.17
N ILE A 30 10.11 4.96 -1.32
CA ILE A 30 9.56 4.76 0.02
C ILE A 30 10.64 4.19 0.94
N VAL A 31 10.68 4.69 2.17
CA VAL A 31 11.46 4.08 3.25
C VAL A 31 10.48 3.27 4.10
N SER A 32 10.62 1.95 4.05
CA SER A 32 9.80 1.04 4.85
C SER A 32 10.63 0.44 5.97
N ALA A 33 10.01 0.24 7.15
CA ALA A 33 10.59 -0.58 8.21
C ALA A 33 10.60 -2.09 7.87
N GLY A 34 10.04 -2.48 6.72
CA GLY A 34 10.03 -3.85 6.21
C GLY A 34 10.62 -3.96 4.80
N ALA A 35 10.38 -5.09 4.14
CA ALA A 35 10.90 -5.34 2.80
C ALA A 35 10.31 -4.36 1.76
N ILE A 36 11.18 -3.72 0.98
CA ILE A 36 10.79 -2.79 -0.10
C ILE A 36 10.15 -3.50 -1.31
N PHE A 37 10.51 -4.77 -1.54
CA PHE A 37 10.04 -5.55 -2.69
C PHE A 37 8.51 -5.68 -2.76
N PRO A 38 7.80 -6.16 -1.71
CA PRO A 38 6.34 -6.24 -1.75
C PRO A 38 5.66 -4.88 -1.86
N VAL A 39 6.26 -3.83 -1.29
CA VAL A 39 5.74 -2.47 -1.40
C VAL A 39 5.83 -1.97 -2.85
N SER A 40 6.99 -2.16 -3.49
CA SER A 40 7.21 -1.77 -4.88
C SER A 40 6.34 -2.56 -5.84
N GLU A 41 6.15 -3.86 -5.58
CA GLU A 41 5.23 -4.72 -6.34
C GLU A 41 3.78 -4.22 -6.26
N MET A 42 3.31 -3.87 -5.06
CA MET A 42 1.97 -3.30 -4.87
C MET A 42 1.83 -1.92 -5.53
N GLN A 43 2.85 -1.06 -5.45
CA GLN A 43 2.86 0.23 -6.17
C GLN A 43 2.76 0.01 -7.69
N ALA A 44 3.51 -0.95 -8.24
CA ALA A 44 3.42 -1.29 -9.67
C ALA A 44 2.01 -1.78 -10.05
N ARG A 45 1.39 -2.62 -9.22
CA ARG A 45 -0.01 -3.05 -9.41
C ARG A 45 -0.98 -1.89 -9.37
N TYR A 46 -0.79 -0.94 -8.44
CA TYR A 46 -1.63 0.24 -8.33
C TYR A 46 -1.52 1.12 -9.59
N VAL A 47 -0.30 1.50 -9.97
CA VAL A 47 -0.01 2.37 -11.12
C VAL A 47 -0.53 1.76 -12.42
N THR A 48 -0.28 0.47 -12.65
CA THR A 48 -0.79 -0.21 -13.86
C THR A 48 -2.32 -0.32 -13.86
N SER A 49 -2.96 -0.41 -12.69
CA SER A 49 -4.42 -0.38 -12.59
C SER A 49 -4.98 1.02 -12.88
N GLN A 50 -4.32 2.08 -12.41
CA GLN A 50 -4.66 3.47 -12.74
C GLN A 50 -4.58 3.71 -14.26
N ILE A 51 -3.43 3.37 -14.88
CA ILE A 51 -3.19 3.58 -16.32
C ILE A 51 -4.22 2.84 -17.18
N LYS A 52 -4.62 1.62 -16.78
CA LYS A 52 -5.61 0.83 -17.50
C LYS A 52 -7.06 1.18 -17.19
N GLY A 53 -7.31 2.11 -16.27
CA GLY A 53 -8.67 2.49 -15.85
C GLY A 53 -9.42 1.40 -15.09
N PHE A 54 -8.70 0.46 -14.45
CA PHE A 54 -9.31 -0.61 -13.66
C PHE A 54 -9.73 -0.18 -12.25
N ILE A 55 -9.23 0.95 -11.79
CA ILE A 55 -9.56 1.55 -10.50
C ILE A 55 -9.96 3.00 -10.70
N LYS A 56 -10.50 3.62 -9.65
CA LYS A 56 -10.94 5.02 -9.69
C LYS A 56 -9.80 5.92 -10.19
N PRO A 57 -10.07 6.87 -11.09
CA PRO A 57 -9.07 7.83 -11.54
C PRO A 57 -8.43 8.56 -10.35
N LEU A 58 -7.19 9.02 -10.54
CA LEU A 58 -6.54 9.88 -9.57
C LEU A 58 -7.42 11.11 -9.27
N PRO A 59 -7.47 11.56 -8.01
CA PRO A 59 -8.19 12.77 -7.66
C PRO A 59 -7.53 14.01 -8.29
N SER A 60 -8.20 15.16 -8.19
CA SER A 60 -7.66 16.41 -8.73
C SER A 60 -6.33 16.80 -8.05
N PRO A 61 -5.47 17.60 -8.70
CA PRO A 61 -4.22 18.06 -8.10
C PRO A 61 -4.40 18.74 -6.74
N ALA A 62 -5.49 19.50 -6.56
CA ALA A 62 -5.80 20.16 -5.29
C ALA A 62 -6.14 19.17 -4.18
N GLU A 63 -6.90 18.11 -4.49
CA GLU A 63 -7.20 17.03 -3.53
C GLU A 63 -5.94 16.22 -3.20
N MET A 64 -5.10 15.93 -4.21
CA MET A 64 -3.81 15.29 -3.98
C MET A 64 -2.93 16.13 -3.04
N ASP A 65 -2.84 17.44 -3.27
CA ASP A 65 -2.11 18.36 -2.40
C ASP A 65 -2.65 18.35 -0.97
N GLN A 66 -3.98 18.32 -0.80
CA GLN A 66 -4.59 18.24 0.54
C GLN A 66 -4.25 16.91 1.24
N CYS A 67 -4.37 15.78 0.55
CA CYS A 67 -3.99 14.47 1.11
C CYS A 67 -2.52 14.42 1.54
N ILE A 68 -1.64 15.04 0.74
CA ILE A 68 -0.21 15.16 1.05
C ILE A 68 -0.01 15.99 2.33
N ARG A 69 -0.67 17.15 2.45
CA ARG A 69 -0.64 18.00 3.65
C ARG A 69 -1.12 17.26 4.89
N ASP A 70 -2.26 16.58 4.80
CA ASP A 70 -2.83 15.84 5.92
C ASP A 70 -1.89 14.73 6.39
N ARG A 71 -1.21 14.06 5.44
CA ARG A 71 -0.18 13.06 5.76
C ARG A 71 1.01 13.69 6.48
N TYR A 72 1.49 14.85 6.04
CA TYR A 72 2.59 15.55 6.70
C TYR A 72 2.24 16.04 8.10
N GLU A 73 1.04 16.59 8.29
CA GLU A 73 0.57 17.01 9.61
C GLU A 73 0.47 15.83 10.58
N ARG A 74 0.12 14.63 10.10
CA ARG A 74 0.23 13.41 10.91
C ARG A 74 1.69 13.10 11.25
N ILE A 75 2.59 13.07 10.27
CA ILE A 75 4.02 12.76 10.49
C ILE A 75 4.66 13.74 11.49
N ARG A 76 4.40 15.05 11.36
CA ARG A 76 4.90 16.09 12.27
C ARG A 76 4.49 15.90 13.72
N LYS A 77 3.32 15.31 13.98
CA LYS A 77 2.86 15.03 15.35
C LYS A 77 3.56 13.82 15.99
N PHE A 78 4.07 12.89 15.19
CA PHE A 78 4.65 11.64 15.68
C PHE A 78 6.18 11.58 15.64
N TYR A 79 6.83 12.42 14.83
CA TYR A 79 8.27 12.36 14.59
C TYR A 79 8.98 13.68 14.91
N VAL A 80 10.13 13.56 15.58
CA VAL A 80 10.99 14.70 15.99
C VAL A 80 11.62 15.40 14.78
N ASP A 81 11.96 14.66 13.73
CA ASP A 81 12.46 15.19 12.45
C ASP A 81 11.54 14.76 11.29
N PRO A 82 10.55 15.59 10.90
CA PRO A 82 9.56 15.22 9.88
C PRO A 82 10.16 15.06 8.47
N SER A 83 11.29 15.71 8.18
CA SER A 83 11.90 15.72 6.85
C SER A 83 12.37 14.33 6.42
N ARG A 84 13.10 13.64 7.32
CA ARG A 84 13.59 12.26 7.14
C ARG A 84 12.48 11.22 7.12
N HIS A 85 11.32 11.55 7.69
CA HIS A 85 10.18 10.64 7.81
C HIS A 85 9.12 10.88 6.73
N SER A 86 9.34 11.83 5.81
CA SER A 86 8.41 12.22 4.74
C SER A 86 8.08 11.07 3.78
N ILE A 87 9.05 10.19 3.51
CA ILE A 87 8.90 8.97 2.71
C ILE A 87 8.74 7.71 3.56
N GLN A 88 8.69 7.85 4.89
CA GLN A 88 8.52 6.71 5.77
C GLN A 88 7.06 6.27 5.79
N ALA A 89 6.84 4.98 5.66
CA ALA A 89 5.52 4.38 5.78
C ALA A 89 5.57 3.11 6.62
N LYS A 90 4.49 2.87 7.37
CA LYS A 90 4.22 1.58 7.99
C LYS A 90 3.77 0.63 6.87
N PRO A 91 4.57 -0.39 6.49
CA PRO A 91 4.33 -1.18 5.28
C PRO A 91 2.95 -1.83 5.25
N LEU A 92 2.50 -2.41 6.36
CA LEU A 92 1.21 -3.10 6.40
C LEU A 92 0.04 -2.16 6.11
N LEU A 93 -0.03 -1.02 6.80
CA LEU A 93 -1.10 -0.03 6.59
C LEU A 93 -1.10 0.53 5.17
N TYR A 94 0.09 0.75 4.60
CA TYR A 94 0.22 1.25 3.23
C TYR A 94 -0.21 0.20 2.19
N LEU A 95 0.17 -1.06 2.37
CA LEU A 95 -0.28 -2.16 1.51
C LEU A 95 -1.79 -2.39 1.64
N ASP A 96 -2.35 -2.28 2.83
CA ASP A 96 -3.79 -2.38 3.08
C ASP A 96 -4.55 -1.28 2.33
N GLU A 97 -4.10 -0.02 2.44
CA GLU A 97 -4.70 1.11 1.71
C GLU A 97 -4.72 0.87 0.19
N LEU A 98 -3.58 0.48 -0.40
CA LEU A 98 -3.51 0.24 -1.85
C LEU A 98 -4.32 -0.99 -2.27
N SER A 99 -4.30 -2.06 -1.48
CA SER A 99 -4.99 -3.30 -1.82
C SER A 99 -6.51 -3.16 -1.75
N GLN A 100 -7.05 -2.26 -0.91
CA GLN A 100 -8.47 -1.93 -0.90
C GLN A 100 -8.88 -1.26 -2.22
N GLU A 101 -8.09 -0.31 -2.71
CA GLU A 101 -8.37 0.37 -3.98
C GLU A 101 -8.20 -0.54 -5.20
N ILE A 102 -7.22 -1.44 -5.18
CA ILE A 102 -7.01 -2.45 -6.23
C ILE A 102 -8.04 -3.59 -6.16
N GLY A 103 -8.72 -3.75 -5.02
CA GLY A 103 -9.70 -4.82 -4.79
C GLY A 103 -9.07 -6.18 -4.48
N CYS A 104 -7.86 -6.21 -3.91
CA CYS A 104 -7.19 -7.43 -3.46
C CYS A 104 -6.97 -7.49 -1.94
N TYR A 105 -7.61 -6.59 -1.18
CA TYR A 105 -7.57 -6.62 0.28
C TYR A 105 -8.28 -7.88 0.81
N PRO A 106 -7.68 -8.63 1.75
CA PRO A 106 -8.25 -9.88 2.25
C PRO A 106 -9.36 -9.63 3.29
N TYR A 107 -10.52 -9.11 2.86
CA TYR A 107 -11.65 -8.88 3.76
C TYR A 107 -12.10 -10.18 4.46
N ALA A 108 -12.35 -10.09 5.77
CA ALA A 108 -12.69 -11.24 6.60
C ALA A 108 -13.81 -12.10 6.01
N PHE A 109 -14.91 -11.48 5.59
CA PHE A 109 -16.04 -12.18 5.01
C PHE A 109 -15.68 -12.93 3.72
N GLU A 110 -14.92 -12.30 2.81
CA GLU A 110 -14.52 -12.91 1.55
C GLU A 110 -13.57 -14.10 1.77
N ILE A 111 -12.64 -13.96 2.71
CA ILE A 111 -11.74 -15.05 3.10
C ILE A 111 -12.52 -16.20 3.74
N ILE A 112 -13.43 -15.92 4.68
CA ILE A 112 -14.24 -16.95 5.34
C ILE A 112 -15.09 -17.69 4.30
N LYS A 113 -15.72 -16.96 3.37
CA LYS A 113 -16.55 -17.54 2.31
C LYS A 113 -15.74 -18.40 1.34
N LYS A 114 -14.54 -17.98 0.94
CA LYS A 114 -13.72 -18.66 -0.09
C LYS A 114 -12.84 -19.78 0.48
N PHE A 115 -12.32 -19.61 1.70
CA PHE A 115 -11.29 -20.48 2.27
C PHE A 115 -11.64 -21.05 3.66
N GLY A 116 -12.72 -20.58 4.29
CA GLY A 116 -13.19 -21.05 5.59
C GLY A 116 -12.64 -20.26 6.79
N LEU A 117 -13.32 -20.40 7.94
CA LEU A 117 -13.01 -19.69 9.18
C LEU A 117 -11.60 -20.02 9.71
N GLY A 118 -11.13 -21.26 9.55
CA GLY A 118 -9.79 -21.66 9.98
C GLY A 118 -8.68 -20.92 9.23
N PHE A 119 -8.84 -20.73 7.91
CA PHE A 119 -7.87 -20.00 7.11
C PHE A 119 -7.91 -18.50 7.39
N TRP A 120 -9.10 -17.93 7.65
CA TRP A 120 -9.21 -16.55 8.12
C TRP A 120 -8.45 -16.32 9.43
N LYS A 121 -8.62 -17.21 10.43
CA LYS A 121 -7.85 -17.13 11.69
C LYS A 121 -6.34 -17.16 11.45
N LEU A 122 -5.88 -18.00 10.51
CA LEU A 122 -4.46 -18.06 10.13
C LEU A 122 -3.97 -16.74 9.52
N ILE A 123 -4.74 -16.09 8.65
CA ILE A 123 -4.36 -14.78 8.10
C ILE A 123 -4.30 -13.69 9.18
N THR A 124 -5.25 -13.70 10.12
CA THR A 124 -5.35 -12.68 11.16
C THR A 124 -4.31 -12.84 12.26
N PHE A 125 -4.02 -14.07 12.68
CA PHE A 125 -3.15 -14.34 13.84
C PHE A 125 -1.81 -14.99 13.48
N GLY A 126 -1.63 -15.41 12.23
CA GLY A 126 -0.39 -15.98 11.73
C GLY A 126 0.60 -14.94 11.21
N LEU A 127 1.59 -15.42 10.47
CA LEU A 127 2.60 -14.58 9.86
C LEU A 127 1.99 -13.72 8.75
N ALA A 128 2.06 -12.40 8.90
CA ALA A 128 1.70 -11.46 7.86
C ALA A 128 2.67 -11.58 6.69
N THR A 129 2.18 -12.09 5.55
CA THR A 129 2.99 -12.26 4.34
C THR A 129 2.38 -11.45 3.19
N PRO A 130 3.19 -10.84 2.31
CA PRO A 130 2.66 -10.13 1.13
C PRO A 130 1.81 -11.01 0.20
N ILE A 131 1.94 -12.33 0.31
CA ILE A 131 1.18 -13.34 -0.43
C ILE A 131 -0.33 -13.20 -0.16
N GLN A 132 -0.72 -12.67 1.01
CA GLN A 132 -2.13 -12.43 1.34
C GLN A 132 -2.84 -11.53 0.31
N PHE A 133 -2.11 -10.60 -0.30
CA PHE A 133 -2.64 -9.69 -1.33
C PHE A 133 -2.76 -10.33 -2.73
N ARG A 134 -2.54 -11.64 -2.82
CA ARG A 134 -2.75 -12.48 -4.02
C ARG A 134 -3.86 -13.52 -3.84
N LEU A 135 -4.55 -13.53 -2.69
CA LEU A 135 -5.68 -14.44 -2.44
C LEU A 135 -6.96 -14.07 -3.19
N LEU A 136 -7.18 -12.76 -3.32
CA LEU A 136 -8.39 -12.15 -3.86
C LEU A 136 -8.04 -11.09 -4.92
N GLY A 137 -9.07 -10.65 -5.64
CA GLY A 137 -8.97 -9.58 -6.63
C GLY A 137 -8.31 -9.98 -7.94
N ARG A 138 -8.07 -8.97 -8.77
CA ARG A 138 -7.39 -9.15 -10.06
C ARG A 138 -5.95 -9.62 -9.87
N ASN A 139 -5.52 -10.54 -10.73
CA ASN A 139 -4.20 -11.17 -10.67
C ASN A 139 -3.98 -11.96 -9.36
N SER A 140 -5.04 -12.57 -8.82
CA SER A 140 -4.91 -13.56 -7.76
C SER A 140 -4.05 -14.74 -8.23
N TRP A 141 -3.30 -15.34 -7.31
CA TRP A 141 -2.45 -16.48 -7.60
C TRP A 141 -3.03 -17.73 -6.94
N GLU A 142 -3.24 -18.80 -7.72
CA GLU A 142 -3.84 -20.05 -7.23
C GLU A 142 -3.03 -20.69 -6.08
N GLY A 143 -1.71 -20.66 -6.15
CA GLY A 143 -0.82 -21.23 -5.10
C GLY A 143 -0.67 -20.36 -3.85
N SER A 144 -1.38 -19.24 -3.75
CA SER A 144 -1.24 -18.30 -2.62
C SER A 144 -1.65 -18.93 -1.27
N LYS A 145 -2.70 -19.76 -1.25
CA LYS A 145 -3.17 -20.45 -0.04
C LYS A 145 -2.12 -21.43 0.48
N GLU A 146 -1.62 -22.29 -0.40
CA GLU A 146 -0.63 -23.33 -0.10
C GLU A 146 0.68 -22.70 0.38
N ALA A 147 1.10 -21.60 -0.26
CA ALA A 147 2.28 -20.85 0.16
C ALA A 147 2.12 -20.27 1.58
N ILE A 148 0.98 -19.63 1.88
CA ILE A 148 0.72 -19.08 3.24
C ILE A 148 0.73 -20.19 4.30
N LEU A 149 0.11 -21.35 4.00
CA LEU A 149 0.13 -22.51 4.89
C LEU A 149 1.57 -23.00 5.12
N LEU A 150 2.39 -23.08 4.08
CA LEU A 150 3.79 -23.51 4.17
C LEU A 150 4.62 -22.56 5.04
N TYR A 151 4.49 -21.24 4.85
CA TYR A 151 5.21 -20.25 5.64
C TYR A 151 4.87 -20.32 7.12
N ASN A 152 3.58 -20.45 7.46
CA ASN A 152 3.14 -20.55 8.85
C ASN A 152 3.53 -21.87 9.52
N LYS A 153 3.59 -22.99 8.76
CA LYS A 153 4.11 -24.27 9.28
C LYS A 153 5.59 -24.24 9.63
N ARG A 154 6.40 -23.45 8.90
CA ARG A 154 7.84 -23.33 9.16
C ARG A 154 8.18 -22.40 10.31
N ALA A 155 7.25 -21.54 10.70
CA ALA A 155 7.43 -20.57 11.77
C ALA A 155 6.90 -21.06 13.14
N ALA A 156 6.16 -22.16 13.15
CA ALA A 156 5.68 -22.86 14.34
C ALA A 156 6.69 -23.93 14.76
#